data_AF-M1MJ16-F1
#
_entry.id   AF-M1MJ16-F1
#
_cell.length_a   1.000
_cell.length_b   1.000
_cell.length_c   1.000
_cell.angle_alpha   90.00
_cell.angle_beta   90.00
_cell.angle_gamma   90.00
#
_symmetry.space_group_name_H-M   'P 1'
#
loop_
_entity.id
_entity.type
_entity.pdbx_description
1 polymer ?
#
loop_
_entity_poly.entity_id
_entity_poly.type
_entity_poly.pdbx_seq_one_letter_code
_entity_poly.pdbx_strand_id
1 'polypeptide(L)'
;MKSFIKKILFVLMVISTFSGQVVFAKDDDLSSYIYNHLENWDTEFDFSYNKSDVLDYVRSIAQKDDYLDRSLESLVYERRGLTGTLKVTYKTTKTQEEYISEELKKIISTTITDSMSDFDKVKAINKYLIDRFEYDDSLVSDNSYSALTTGKTTCQGYAMTTYKLLNLVGIENKIVLGTLDGVPHGWNLVKLNGKWYHLDVTNNDAVGNDKYFLRKDSILVADGFSWENNKYPKCDEDYDFGNSNNGIGQSTIGYKSNVDGNWTLNNGKWYFYKKTRTYAKSWNIIDGKWYFFSNNGDMETGWISFGGKWYYCYPDSGAMAVNTVVNGYTVDGSGAWVA
;
A
#
# COMPACT_ATOMS: atom_id res chain seq x y z
N MET A 1 -10.91 28.72 -34.03
CA MET A 1 -11.30 27.31 -33.80
C MET A 1 -10.78 26.89 -32.43
N LYS A 2 -11.72 26.59 -31.53
CA LYS A 2 -11.66 25.68 -30.36
C LYS A 2 -10.44 25.82 -29.40
N SER A 3 -10.59 26.39 -28.19
CA SER A 3 -11.36 25.92 -27.01
C SER A 3 -10.50 25.03 -26.08
N PHE A 4 -10.48 25.12 -24.74
CA PHE A 4 -11.14 25.95 -23.71
C PHE A 4 -10.30 25.75 -22.41
N ILE A 5 -9.81 26.82 -21.78
CA ILE A 5 -10.20 27.35 -20.45
C ILE A 5 -9.84 26.47 -19.22
N LYS A 6 -8.67 26.77 -18.64
CA LYS A 6 -8.43 26.87 -17.19
C LYS A 6 -9.15 28.14 -16.67
N LYS A 7 -9.81 28.07 -15.50
CA LYS A 7 -10.15 29.17 -14.56
C LYS A 7 -10.88 28.53 -13.37
N ILE A 8 -10.28 28.38 -12.19
CA ILE A 8 -10.23 29.39 -11.12
C ILE A 8 -11.49 30.27 -11.12
N LEU A 9 -12.44 29.97 -10.23
CA LEU A 9 -13.43 30.93 -9.78
C LEU A 9 -13.55 30.88 -8.25
N PHE A 10 -13.07 31.97 -7.65
CA PHE A 10 -13.51 32.52 -6.38
C PHE A 10 -15.03 32.33 -6.19
N VAL A 11 -15.45 31.63 -5.13
CA VAL A 11 -16.86 31.67 -4.69
C VAL A 11 -17.00 32.81 -3.68
N LEU A 12 -17.71 33.85 -4.11
CA LEU A 12 -18.15 34.96 -3.28
C LEU A 12 -19.09 34.44 -2.18
N MET A 13 -18.75 34.76 -0.94
CA MET A 13 -19.67 34.70 0.20
C MET A 13 -20.62 35.90 0.09
N VAL A 14 -21.82 35.69 -0.43
CA VAL A 14 -22.91 36.68 -0.37
C VAL A 14 -23.77 36.36 0.85
N ILE A 15 -23.61 37.17 1.90
CA ILE A 15 -24.59 37.25 2.99
C ILE A 15 -25.79 38.02 2.43
N SER A 16 -26.91 37.34 2.23
CA SER A 16 -28.21 37.99 2.02
C SER A 16 -29.23 37.42 2.98
N THR A 17 -29.71 38.28 3.87
CA THR A 17 -30.89 38.09 4.69
C THR A 17 -32.12 38.37 3.82
N PHE A 18 -32.96 37.36 3.54
CA PHE A 18 -34.43 37.46 3.55
C PHE A 18 -35.07 36.12 3.13
N SER A 19 -36.22 35.86 3.74
CA SER A 19 -37.13 34.72 3.60
C SER A 19 -37.45 34.26 2.17
N GLY A 20 -37.38 32.95 1.90
CA GLY A 20 -38.05 32.34 0.74
C GLY A 20 -37.47 30.99 0.29
N GLN A 21 -38.26 29.94 0.51
CA GLN A 21 -38.16 28.56 -0.02
C GLN A 21 -36.85 27.78 0.26
N VAL A 22 -36.99 26.76 1.10
CA VAL A 22 -36.03 25.66 1.22
C VAL A 22 -36.00 24.94 -0.13
N VAL A 23 -34.98 25.24 -0.94
CA VAL A 23 -34.64 24.43 -2.09
C VAL A 23 -34.20 23.09 -1.53
N PHE A 24 -34.99 22.05 -1.79
CA PHE A 24 -34.55 20.67 -1.54
C PHE A 24 -33.32 20.46 -2.42
N ALA A 25 -32.13 20.48 -1.80
CA ALA A 25 -30.94 19.94 -2.40
C ALA A 25 -31.31 18.53 -2.90
N LYS A 26 -31.08 18.26 -4.18
CA LYS A 26 -31.20 16.88 -4.70
C LYS A 26 -30.40 15.97 -3.77
N ASP A 27 -30.83 14.73 -3.56
CA ASP A 27 -30.14 13.80 -2.65
C ASP A 27 -28.63 13.71 -2.92
N ASP A 28 -28.20 13.83 -4.19
CA ASP A 28 -26.79 13.92 -4.59
C ASP A 28 -26.08 15.15 -4.00
N ASP A 29 -26.71 16.32 -4.04
CA ASP A 29 -26.17 17.60 -3.55
C ASP A 29 -26.04 17.60 -2.02
N LEU A 30 -27.01 17.01 -1.30
CA LEU A 30 -26.90 16.84 0.15
C LEU A 30 -25.82 15.82 0.53
N SER A 31 -25.72 14.70 -0.20
CA SER A 31 -24.71 13.68 0.07
C SER A 31 -23.29 14.22 -0.12
N SER A 32 -23.05 15.00 -1.19
CA SER A 32 -21.77 15.67 -1.43
C SER A 32 -21.50 16.76 -0.40
N TYR A 33 -22.51 17.53 0.00
CA TYR A 33 -22.36 18.53 1.05
C TYR A 33 -21.88 17.91 2.38
N ILE A 34 -22.54 16.83 2.82
CA ILE A 34 -22.15 16.10 4.03
C ILE A 34 -20.74 15.52 3.86
N TYR A 35 -20.44 14.85 2.74
CA TYR A 35 -19.12 14.28 2.48
C TYR A 35 -18.01 15.33 2.57
N ASN A 36 -18.18 16.49 1.92
CA ASN A 36 -17.18 17.56 1.93
C ASN A 36 -16.89 18.08 3.34
N HIS A 37 -17.91 18.19 4.20
CA HIS A 37 -17.72 18.57 5.59
C HIS A 37 -16.95 17.50 6.37
N LEU A 38 -17.29 16.22 6.17
CA LEU A 38 -16.60 15.10 6.80
C LEU A 38 -15.13 14.99 6.36
N GLU A 39 -14.87 15.09 5.04
CA GLU A 39 -13.52 15.06 4.45
C GLU A 39 -12.67 16.28 4.88
N ASN A 40 -13.32 17.39 5.28
CA ASN A 40 -12.66 18.59 5.79
C ASN A 40 -12.43 18.56 7.32
N TRP A 41 -12.76 17.45 7.99
CA TRP A 41 -12.70 17.29 9.46
C TRP A 41 -13.53 18.34 10.22
N ASP A 42 -14.62 18.81 9.62
CA ASP A 42 -15.52 19.74 10.32
C ASP A 42 -16.25 18.99 11.43
N THR A 43 -16.21 19.53 12.66
CA THR A 43 -16.77 18.89 13.85
C THR A 43 -18.24 19.24 14.08
N GLU A 44 -18.74 20.27 13.41
CA GLU A 44 -20.12 20.74 13.54
C GLU A 44 -20.57 21.44 12.26
N PHE A 45 -21.72 21.03 11.70
CA PHE A 45 -22.33 21.70 10.56
C PHE A 45 -23.84 21.40 10.46
N ASP A 46 -24.56 22.31 9.80
CA ASP A 46 -26.02 22.27 9.70
C ASP A 46 -26.48 21.72 8.36
N PHE A 47 -27.52 20.88 8.38
CA PHE A 47 -28.24 20.52 7.16
C PHE A 47 -29.72 20.21 7.44
N SER A 48 -30.51 20.18 6.38
CA SER A 48 -31.92 19.79 6.47
C SER A 48 -32.07 18.32 6.11
N TYR A 49 -32.55 17.50 7.04
CA TYR A 49 -32.87 16.10 6.80
C TYR A 49 -34.08 15.69 7.64
N ASN A 50 -35.12 15.19 6.96
CA ASN A 50 -36.44 15.05 7.55
C ASN A 50 -36.78 13.63 8.02
N LYS A 51 -35.97 12.63 7.64
CA LYS A 51 -36.16 11.23 8.03
C LYS A 51 -35.43 10.94 9.35
N SER A 52 -35.85 9.88 10.04
CA SER A 52 -35.28 9.47 11.33
C SER A 52 -33.93 8.73 11.20
N ASP A 53 -33.57 8.29 10.00
CA ASP A 53 -32.36 7.53 9.68
C ASP A 53 -31.12 8.42 9.41
N VAL A 54 -31.13 9.67 9.88
CA VAL A 54 -30.08 10.67 9.57
C VAL A 54 -28.66 10.19 9.87
N LEU A 55 -28.46 9.52 11.01
CA LEU A 55 -27.14 9.01 11.39
C LEU A 55 -26.70 7.86 10.49
N ASP A 56 -27.63 6.99 10.08
CA ASP A 56 -27.34 5.88 9.18
C ASP A 56 -27.06 6.39 7.76
N TYR A 57 -27.78 7.43 7.33
CA TYR A 57 -27.51 8.13 6.08
C TYR A 57 -26.12 8.75 6.07
N VAL A 58 -25.74 9.49 7.12
CA VAL A 58 -24.38 10.06 7.27
C VAL A 58 -23.31 8.97 7.27
N ARG A 59 -23.51 7.87 8.01
CA ARG A 59 -22.59 6.71 7.99
C ARG A 59 -22.46 6.12 6.60
N SER A 60 -23.55 5.96 5.85
CA SER A 60 -23.52 5.44 4.48
C SER A 60 -22.74 6.33 3.51
N ILE A 61 -22.64 7.64 3.80
CA ILE A 61 -21.80 8.57 3.05
C ILE A 61 -20.33 8.38 3.41
N ALA A 62 -20.01 8.32 4.71
CA ALA A 62 -18.65 8.09 5.19
C ALA A 62 -18.07 6.76 4.71
N GLN A 63 -18.87 5.69 4.71
CA GLN A 63 -18.51 4.34 4.26
C GLN A 63 -18.08 4.23 2.79
N LYS A 64 -18.27 5.28 1.98
CA LYS A 64 -17.75 5.33 0.61
C LYS A 64 -16.24 5.60 0.57
N ASP A 65 -15.67 6.11 1.66
CA ASP A 65 -14.24 6.33 1.84
C ASP A 65 -13.75 5.53 3.06
N ASP A 66 -12.97 4.48 2.79
CA ASP A 66 -12.51 3.53 3.79
C ASP A 66 -11.67 4.19 4.90
N TYR A 67 -10.98 5.31 4.64
CA TYR A 67 -10.25 6.04 5.67
C TYR A 67 -11.21 6.83 6.56
N LEU A 68 -12.14 7.57 5.93
CA LEU A 68 -13.10 8.41 6.66
C LEU A 68 -13.98 7.57 7.59
N ASP A 69 -14.52 6.44 7.12
CA ASP A 69 -15.33 5.53 7.93
C ASP A 69 -14.62 5.12 9.23
N ARG A 70 -13.29 4.94 9.17
CA ARG A 70 -12.45 4.53 10.31
C ARG A 70 -11.99 5.68 11.19
N SER A 71 -12.05 6.91 10.68
CA SER A 71 -11.71 8.12 11.41
C SER A 71 -12.86 8.66 12.26
N LEU A 72 -14.10 8.22 12.01
CA LEU A 72 -15.25 8.60 12.83
C LEU A 72 -15.24 7.87 14.18
N GLU A 73 -15.41 8.62 15.25
CA GLU A 73 -15.56 8.10 16.62
C GLU A 73 -17.02 8.17 17.08
N SER A 74 -17.68 9.32 16.90
CA SER A 74 -19.09 9.47 17.26
C SER A 74 -19.83 10.48 16.39
N LEU A 75 -21.14 10.28 16.25
CA LEU A 75 -22.04 11.16 15.51
C LEU A 75 -23.26 11.46 16.39
N VAL A 76 -23.57 12.75 16.54
CA VAL A 76 -24.76 13.24 17.23
C VAL A 76 -25.49 14.20 16.32
N TYR A 77 -26.81 14.02 16.15
CA TYR A 77 -27.62 14.94 15.36
C TYR A 77 -28.68 15.60 16.24
N GLU A 78 -28.58 16.92 16.37
CA GLU A 78 -29.49 17.74 17.16
C GLU A 78 -30.49 18.45 16.25
N ARG A 79 -31.73 17.97 16.24
CA ARG A 79 -32.78 18.56 15.39
C ARG A 79 -33.39 19.80 16.03
N ARG A 80 -33.54 20.88 15.25
CA ARG A 80 -34.24 22.12 15.62
C ARG A 80 -35.18 22.55 14.50
N GLY A 81 -36.40 22.00 14.50
CA GLY A 81 -37.40 22.26 13.45
C GLY A 81 -37.07 21.52 12.15
N LEU A 82 -36.98 22.25 11.04
CA LEU A 82 -36.67 21.68 9.72
C LEU A 82 -35.16 21.52 9.46
N THR A 83 -34.32 22.17 10.27
CA THR A 83 -32.86 22.04 10.23
C THR A 83 -32.37 21.23 11.43
N GLY A 84 -31.20 20.64 11.30
CA GLY A 84 -30.49 20.06 12.43
C GLY A 84 -28.99 20.21 12.28
N THR A 85 -28.31 20.12 13.41
CA THR A 85 -26.86 20.25 13.51
C THR A 85 -26.28 18.87 13.72
N LEU A 86 -25.38 18.45 12.83
CA LEU A 86 -24.57 17.26 13.03
C LEU A 86 -23.28 17.66 13.76
N LYS A 87 -23.03 16.98 14.88
CA LYS A 87 -21.78 17.05 15.62
C LYS A 87 -21.02 15.76 15.41
N VAL A 88 -19.75 15.88 15.06
CA VAL A 88 -18.86 14.77 14.70
C VAL A 88 -17.67 14.77 15.63
N THR A 89 -17.39 13.63 16.23
CA THR A 89 -16.12 13.35 16.91
C THR A 89 -15.30 12.45 16.01
N TYR A 90 -14.05 12.85 15.75
CA TYR A 90 -13.09 12.07 14.99
C TYR A 90 -11.99 11.57 15.92
N LYS A 91 -11.37 10.45 15.54
CA LYS A 91 -10.19 9.90 16.22
C LYS A 91 -8.95 10.79 16.12
N THR A 92 -8.93 11.67 15.13
CA THR A 92 -7.85 12.64 14.87
C THR A 92 -8.40 14.05 14.76
N THR A 93 -7.62 15.05 15.13
CA THR A 93 -7.95 16.46 14.91
C THR A 93 -7.55 16.91 13.51
N LYS A 94 -8.11 18.02 13.03
CA LYS A 94 -7.75 18.61 11.73
C LYS A 94 -6.25 18.88 11.61
N THR A 95 -5.62 19.43 12.65
CA THR A 95 -4.18 19.68 12.68
C THR A 95 -3.36 18.39 12.63
N GLN A 96 -3.85 17.30 13.23
CA GLN A 96 -3.20 15.99 13.12
C GLN A 96 -3.30 15.43 11.69
N GLU A 97 -4.41 15.63 10.99
CA GLU A 97 -4.55 15.22 9.58
C GLU A 97 -3.72 16.07 8.61
N GLU A 98 -3.57 17.36 8.87
CA GLU A 98 -2.63 18.22 8.16
C GLU A 98 -1.19 17.71 8.35
N TYR A 99 -0.81 17.37 9.59
CA TYR A 99 0.48 16.75 9.87
C TYR A 99 0.66 15.43 9.12
N ILE A 100 -0.32 14.52 9.18
CA ILE A 100 -0.28 13.25 8.44
C ILE A 100 -0.05 13.54 6.96
N SER A 101 -0.84 14.44 6.38
CA SER A 101 -0.78 14.74 4.94
C SER A 101 0.59 15.27 4.52
N GLU A 102 1.21 16.15 5.30
CA GLU A 102 2.54 16.67 5.02
C GLU A 102 3.64 15.63 5.23
N GLU A 103 3.53 14.79 6.26
CA GLU A 103 4.52 13.75 6.53
C GLU A 103 4.49 12.65 5.46
N LEU A 104 3.30 12.22 5.03
CA LEU A 104 3.16 11.24 3.95
C LEU A 104 3.74 11.78 2.62
N LYS A 105 3.56 13.07 2.30
CA LYS A 105 4.21 13.67 1.12
C LYS A 105 5.73 13.60 1.19
N LYS A 106 6.33 13.82 2.37
CA LYS A 106 7.79 13.67 2.55
C LYS A 106 8.22 12.23 2.32
N ILE A 107 7.49 11.26 2.88
CA ILE A 107 7.75 9.83 2.69
C ILE A 107 7.72 9.47 1.20
N ILE A 108 6.68 9.90 0.48
CA ILE A 108 6.59 9.66 -0.97
C ILE A 108 7.79 10.28 -1.71
N SER A 109 8.18 11.51 -1.37
CA SER A 109 9.29 12.20 -2.05
C SER A 109 10.65 11.51 -1.89
N THR A 110 10.85 10.74 -0.82
CA THR A 110 12.10 10.01 -0.57
C THR A 110 12.03 8.54 -0.98
N THR A 111 10.82 7.98 -1.09
CA THR A 111 10.60 6.55 -1.32
C THR A 111 10.24 6.24 -2.77
N ILE A 112 9.62 7.19 -3.47
CA ILE A 112 9.02 6.97 -4.80
C ILE A 112 9.65 7.89 -5.83
N THR A 113 9.91 7.35 -7.03
CA THR A 113 10.32 8.13 -8.20
C THR A 113 9.30 8.01 -9.33
N ASP A 114 9.24 9.02 -10.20
CA ASP A 114 8.28 9.06 -11.33
C ASP A 114 8.43 7.90 -12.31
N SER A 115 9.61 7.26 -12.34
CA SER A 115 9.90 6.11 -13.20
C SER A 115 9.40 4.78 -12.65
N MET A 116 8.94 4.72 -11.40
CA MET A 116 8.49 3.47 -10.78
C MET A 116 7.19 2.97 -11.40
N SER A 117 7.11 1.67 -11.65
CA SER A 117 5.85 1.01 -11.95
C SER A 117 4.94 1.02 -10.72
N ASP A 118 3.63 0.84 -10.90
CA ASP A 118 2.70 0.78 -9.75
C ASP A 118 3.02 -0.39 -8.81
N PHE A 119 3.54 -1.50 -9.35
CA PHE A 119 4.09 -2.58 -8.55
C PHE A 119 5.28 -2.13 -7.68
N ASP A 120 6.25 -1.44 -8.28
CA ASP A 120 7.44 -0.97 -7.57
C ASP A 120 7.07 0.03 -6.47
N LYS A 121 6.08 0.90 -6.73
CA LYS A 121 5.55 1.83 -5.73
C LYS A 121 4.94 1.11 -4.54
N VAL A 122 4.09 0.11 -4.78
CA VAL A 122 3.45 -0.68 -3.71
C VAL A 122 4.50 -1.44 -2.91
N LYS A 123 5.51 -2.00 -3.58
CA LYS A 123 6.62 -2.69 -2.93
C LYS A 123 7.47 -1.75 -2.07
N ALA A 124 7.77 -0.56 -2.59
CA ALA A 124 8.54 0.45 -1.87
C ALA A 124 7.77 0.96 -0.64
N ILE A 125 6.46 1.19 -0.75
CA ILE A 125 5.59 1.57 0.38
C ILE A 125 5.54 0.45 1.43
N ASN A 126 5.29 -0.80 1.03
CA ASN A 126 5.27 -1.95 1.94
C ASN A 126 6.59 -2.05 2.72
N LYS A 127 7.73 -2.01 1.99
CA LYS A 127 9.05 -2.06 2.61
C LYS A 127 9.29 -0.88 3.56
N TYR A 128 8.97 0.35 3.15
CA TYR A 128 9.16 1.53 3.98
C TYR A 128 8.41 1.38 5.30
N LEU A 129 7.15 0.94 5.27
CA LEU A 129 6.33 0.81 6.46
C LEU A 129 6.82 -0.31 7.39
N ILE A 130 7.27 -1.44 6.85
CA ILE A 130 7.92 -2.51 7.63
C ILE A 130 9.19 -1.99 8.31
N ASP A 131 10.03 -1.22 7.60
CA ASP A 131 11.26 -0.68 8.19
C ASP A 131 10.97 0.46 9.19
N ARG A 132 9.84 1.16 9.05
CA ARG A 132 9.52 2.38 9.80
C ARG A 132 8.74 2.13 11.07
N PHE A 133 7.85 1.13 11.07
CA PHE A 133 6.93 0.86 12.16
C PHE A 133 7.31 -0.41 12.91
N GLU A 134 6.85 -0.49 14.16
CA GLU A 134 6.87 -1.67 14.99
C GLU A 134 5.44 -1.93 15.47
N TYR A 135 5.05 -3.19 15.65
CA TYR A 135 3.72 -3.50 16.16
C TYR A 135 3.52 -2.97 17.60
N ASP A 136 2.36 -2.36 17.87
CA ASP A 136 2.01 -1.87 19.21
C ASP A 136 1.14 -2.90 19.97
N ASP A 137 1.79 -3.75 20.77
CA ASP A 137 1.11 -4.72 21.63
C ASP A 137 0.28 -4.09 22.76
N SER A 138 0.48 -2.80 23.06
CA SER A 138 -0.35 -2.08 24.03
C SER A 138 -1.70 -1.64 23.46
N LEU A 139 -1.87 -1.74 22.14
CA LEU A 139 -3.08 -1.39 21.39
C LEU A 139 -3.51 0.07 21.54
N VAL A 140 -2.57 0.97 21.83
CA VAL A 140 -2.85 2.40 22.04
C VAL A 140 -2.75 3.18 20.74
N SER A 141 -1.75 2.86 19.90
CA SER A 141 -1.51 3.55 18.64
C SER A 141 -2.30 2.90 17.50
N ASP A 142 -3.51 3.39 17.25
CA ASP A 142 -4.46 2.77 16.33
C ASP A 142 -4.78 3.60 15.07
N ASN A 143 -4.10 4.72 14.82
CA ASN A 143 -4.36 5.57 13.66
C ASN A 143 -3.06 6.10 13.02
N SER A 144 -3.16 6.70 11.83
CA SER A 144 -2.00 7.17 11.08
C SER A 144 -1.20 8.25 11.82
N TYR A 145 -1.83 9.12 12.61
CA TYR A 145 -1.13 10.16 13.36
C TYR A 145 -0.26 9.53 14.46
N SER A 146 -0.85 8.66 15.28
CA SER A 146 -0.10 7.98 16.34
C SER A 146 1.00 7.08 15.76
N ALA A 147 0.74 6.39 14.64
CA ALA A 147 1.73 5.57 13.95
C ALA A 147 2.95 6.40 13.49
N LEU A 148 2.72 7.51 12.78
CA LEU A 148 3.78 8.36 12.24
C LEU A 148 4.60 9.07 13.34
N THR A 149 3.96 9.44 14.44
CA THR A 149 4.64 10.18 15.53
C THR A 149 5.39 9.27 16.50
N THR A 150 4.92 8.05 16.73
CA THR A 150 5.53 7.12 17.69
C THR A 150 6.43 6.07 17.02
N GLY A 151 6.18 5.76 15.75
CA GLY A 151 6.78 4.61 15.08
C GLY A 151 6.22 3.26 15.53
N LYS A 152 5.15 3.24 16.33
CA LYS A 152 4.47 2.00 16.72
C LYS A 152 3.00 2.04 16.34
N THR A 153 2.42 0.93 15.90
CA THR A 153 0.97 0.91 15.62
C THR A 153 0.34 -0.48 15.55
N THR A 154 -0.98 -0.54 15.71
CA THR A 154 -1.80 -1.75 15.48
C THR A 154 -2.09 -1.96 13.99
N CYS A 155 -2.72 -3.09 13.65
CA CYS A 155 -3.13 -3.39 12.28
C CYS A 155 -3.97 -2.27 11.62
N GLN A 156 -4.78 -1.56 12.40
CA GLN A 156 -5.54 -0.41 11.89
C GLN A 156 -4.64 0.73 11.42
N GLY A 157 -3.64 1.12 12.20
CA GLY A 157 -2.77 2.22 11.80
C GLY A 157 -1.85 1.86 10.63
N TYR A 158 -1.39 0.60 10.53
CA TYR A 158 -0.74 0.11 9.30
C TYR A 158 -1.66 0.24 8.09
N ALA A 159 -2.88 -0.29 8.19
CA ALA A 159 -3.81 -0.33 7.06
C ALA A 159 -4.25 1.07 6.60
N MET A 160 -4.52 1.97 7.55
CA MET A 160 -4.89 3.36 7.28
C MET A 160 -3.73 4.16 6.67
N THR A 161 -2.51 3.97 7.15
CA THR A 161 -1.33 4.66 6.62
C THR A 161 -0.98 4.17 5.22
N THR A 162 -1.06 2.85 5.00
CA THR A 162 -0.90 2.23 3.67
C THR A 162 -1.93 2.78 2.68
N TYR A 163 -3.19 2.89 3.09
CA TYR A 163 -4.27 3.43 2.25
C TYR A 163 -3.98 4.85 1.78
N LYS A 164 -3.57 5.76 2.68
CA LYS A 164 -3.24 7.14 2.30
C LYS A 164 -2.00 7.22 1.39
N LEU A 165 -0.95 6.44 1.67
CA LEU A 165 0.25 6.42 0.82
C LEU A 165 -0.06 5.93 -0.60
N LEU A 166 -0.86 4.86 -0.74
CA LEU A 166 -1.28 4.34 -2.04
C LEU A 166 -2.16 5.34 -2.81
N ASN A 167 -3.09 6.02 -2.12
CA ASN A 167 -3.88 7.08 -2.74
C ASN A 167 -3.02 8.25 -3.23
N LEU A 168 -2.00 8.66 -2.48
CA LEU A 168 -1.08 9.74 -2.88
C LEU A 168 -0.31 9.43 -4.16
N VAL A 169 -0.05 8.15 -4.44
CA VAL A 169 0.62 7.71 -5.67
C VAL A 169 -0.33 7.23 -6.76
N GLY A 170 -1.64 7.44 -6.57
CA GLY A 170 -2.68 7.15 -7.57
C GLY A 170 -3.06 5.68 -7.70
N ILE A 171 -2.79 4.86 -6.67
CA ILE A 171 -3.09 3.42 -6.68
C ILE A 171 -4.40 3.17 -5.94
N GLU A 172 -5.40 2.71 -6.70
CA GLU A 172 -6.71 2.34 -6.17
C GLU A 172 -6.55 1.19 -5.16
N ASN A 173 -7.06 1.40 -3.95
CA ASN A 173 -6.91 0.46 -2.86
C ASN A 173 -8.11 0.56 -1.89
N LYS A 174 -8.23 -0.41 -0.99
CA LYS A 174 -9.30 -0.52 0.02
C LYS A 174 -8.76 -1.00 1.35
N ILE A 175 -9.44 -0.68 2.44
CA ILE A 175 -9.19 -1.26 3.77
C ILE A 175 -10.21 -2.38 4.02
N VAL A 176 -9.72 -3.58 4.27
CA VAL A 176 -10.54 -4.75 4.60
C VAL A 176 -10.62 -4.91 6.10
N LEU A 177 -11.83 -5.19 6.59
CA LEU A 177 -12.09 -5.58 7.97
C LEU A 177 -12.52 -7.03 8.00
N GLY A 178 -11.89 -7.78 8.90
CA GLY A 178 -12.11 -9.19 9.05
C GLY A 178 -11.51 -9.71 10.33
N THR A 179 -11.08 -10.97 10.29
CA THR A 179 -10.39 -11.62 11.40
C THR A 179 -9.18 -12.39 10.91
N LEU A 180 -8.19 -12.57 11.78
CA LEU A 180 -7.15 -13.59 11.66
C LEU A 180 -7.31 -14.55 12.85
N ASP A 181 -7.58 -15.83 12.58
CA ASP A 181 -7.86 -16.84 13.60
C ASP A 181 -8.94 -16.43 14.61
N GLY A 182 -9.96 -15.70 14.14
CA GLY A 182 -11.08 -15.20 14.94
C GLY A 182 -10.80 -13.90 15.71
N VAL A 183 -9.57 -13.38 15.68
CA VAL A 183 -9.21 -12.08 16.28
C VAL A 183 -9.46 -10.97 15.24
N PRO A 184 -10.13 -9.85 15.61
CA PRO A 184 -10.33 -8.73 14.68
C PRO A 184 -9.02 -8.24 14.07
N HIS A 185 -9.00 -8.12 12.74
CA HIS A 185 -7.82 -7.71 11.99
C HIS A 185 -8.20 -6.84 10.79
N GLY A 186 -7.31 -5.92 10.43
CA GLY A 186 -7.48 -5.01 9.30
C GLY A 186 -6.24 -4.96 8.42
N TRP A 187 -6.45 -5.00 7.11
CA TRP A 187 -5.38 -4.97 6.09
C TRP A 187 -5.88 -4.26 4.82
N ASN A 188 -5.10 -4.29 3.73
CA ASN A 188 -5.46 -3.61 2.48
C ASN A 188 -5.75 -4.57 1.32
N LEU A 189 -6.62 -4.14 0.41
CA LEU A 189 -6.67 -4.63 -0.97
C LEU A 189 -6.08 -3.57 -1.88
N VAL A 190 -5.27 -3.97 -2.85
CA VAL A 190 -4.60 -3.08 -3.81
C VAL A 190 -4.95 -3.52 -5.22
N LYS A 191 -5.29 -2.58 -6.09
CA LYS A 191 -5.62 -2.86 -7.48
C LYS A 191 -4.44 -2.57 -8.39
N LEU A 192 -3.95 -3.60 -9.07
CA LEU A 192 -2.88 -3.50 -10.07
C LEU A 192 -3.28 -4.22 -11.34
N ASN A 193 -3.01 -3.63 -12.50
CA ASN A 193 -3.35 -4.20 -13.81
C ASN A 193 -4.84 -4.63 -13.92
N GLY A 194 -5.75 -3.88 -13.29
CA GLY A 194 -7.18 -4.14 -13.29
C GLY A 194 -7.66 -5.27 -12.36
N LYS A 195 -6.76 -5.88 -11.60
CA LYS A 195 -7.06 -6.97 -10.66
C LYS A 195 -6.74 -6.55 -9.23
N TRP A 196 -7.48 -7.10 -8.27
CA TRP A 196 -7.32 -6.82 -6.85
C TRP A 196 -6.41 -7.85 -6.21
N TYR A 197 -5.66 -7.45 -5.20
CA TYR A 197 -4.74 -8.30 -4.44
C TYR A 197 -4.69 -7.90 -2.98
N HIS A 198 -4.52 -8.87 -2.09
CA HIS A 198 -4.31 -8.61 -0.67
C HIS A 198 -2.91 -8.07 -0.40
N LEU A 199 -2.84 -7.06 0.47
CA LEU A 199 -1.62 -6.50 1.03
C LEU A 199 -1.81 -6.35 2.54
N ASP A 200 -1.11 -7.19 3.31
CA ASP A 200 -1.08 -7.08 4.77
C ASP A 200 0.32 -6.72 5.25
N VAL A 201 0.54 -5.41 5.41
CA VAL A 201 1.83 -4.85 5.85
C VAL A 201 2.14 -5.26 7.30
N THR A 202 1.13 -5.33 8.17
CA THR A 202 1.29 -5.69 9.57
C THR A 202 1.86 -7.10 9.72
N ASN A 203 1.26 -8.05 9.01
CA ASN A 203 1.75 -9.42 9.09
C ASN A 203 3.03 -9.64 8.28
N ASN A 204 3.31 -8.85 7.22
CA ASN A 204 4.60 -8.87 6.54
C ASN A 204 5.75 -8.39 7.46
N ASP A 205 5.49 -7.36 8.26
CA ASP A 205 6.41 -6.89 9.30
C ASP A 205 6.66 -7.98 10.35
N ALA A 206 5.60 -8.52 10.94
CA ALA A 206 5.68 -9.53 12.00
C ALA A 206 6.44 -10.81 11.59
N VAL A 207 6.29 -11.26 10.34
CA VAL A 207 7.00 -12.45 9.82
C VAL A 207 8.36 -12.13 9.22
N GLY A 208 8.71 -10.84 9.08
CA GLY A 208 9.95 -10.36 8.47
C GLY A 208 10.10 -10.73 7.00
N ASN A 209 8.99 -10.97 6.28
CA ASN A 209 9.00 -11.32 4.86
C ASN A 209 7.69 -10.92 4.14
N ASP A 210 7.72 -10.88 2.82
CA ASP A 210 6.59 -10.48 1.95
C ASP A 210 5.52 -11.59 1.77
N LYS A 211 5.18 -12.35 2.83
CA LYS A 211 4.22 -13.48 2.77
C LYS A 211 2.84 -13.06 2.28
N TYR A 212 2.36 -11.89 2.69
CA TYR A 212 1.05 -11.35 2.39
C TYR A 212 1.12 -10.13 1.46
N PHE A 213 2.18 -10.06 0.65
CA PHE A 213 2.35 -9.04 -0.38
C PHE A 213 1.68 -9.48 -1.70
N LEU A 214 0.63 -8.78 -2.12
CA LEU A 214 -0.10 -8.98 -3.37
C LEU A 214 -0.58 -10.43 -3.58
N ARG A 215 -1.34 -10.95 -2.61
CA ARG A 215 -1.80 -12.36 -2.57
C ARG A 215 -3.28 -12.52 -2.90
N LYS A 216 -3.65 -13.75 -3.29
CA LYS A 216 -5.04 -14.17 -3.51
C LYS A 216 -5.83 -14.57 -2.29
N ASP A 217 -7.15 -14.52 -2.42
CA ASP A 217 -8.12 -14.84 -1.37
C ASP A 217 -7.80 -16.20 -0.73
N SER A 218 -7.54 -17.22 -1.56
CA SER A 218 -7.34 -18.60 -1.07
C SER A 218 -6.10 -18.77 -0.19
N ILE A 219 -5.07 -17.92 -0.36
CA ILE A 219 -3.87 -17.96 0.48
C ILE A 219 -4.19 -17.43 1.87
N LEU A 220 -4.84 -16.27 1.94
CA LEU A 220 -5.24 -15.66 3.20
C LEU A 220 -6.22 -16.55 3.97
N VAL A 221 -7.23 -17.10 3.29
CA VAL A 221 -8.20 -18.03 3.92
C VAL A 221 -7.50 -19.27 4.48
N ALA A 222 -6.52 -19.82 3.76
CA ALA A 222 -5.76 -20.98 4.25
C ALA A 222 -4.90 -20.67 5.49
N ASP A 223 -4.48 -19.41 5.63
CA ASP A 223 -3.72 -18.89 6.77
C ASP A 223 -4.61 -18.33 7.90
N GLY A 224 -5.93 -18.58 7.87
CA GLY A 224 -6.85 -18.24 8.97
C GLY A 224 -7.52 -16.88 8.87
N PHE A 225 -7.32 -16.15 7.76
CA PHE A 225 -8.04 -14.89 7.52
C PHE A 225 -9.49 -15.15 7.13
N SER A 226 -10.39 -14.27 7.58
CA SER A 226 -11.79 -14.27 7.17
C SER A 226 -12.33 -12.86 7.03
N TRP A 227 -13.24 -12.62 6.08
CA TRP A 227 -13.92 -11.34 5.85
C TRP A 227 -15.28 -11.58 5.18
N GLU A 228 -16.09 -10.52 5.08
CA GLU A 228 -17.36 -10.58 4.36
C GLU A 228 -17.13 -10.51 2.85
N ASN A 229 -17.09 -11.67 2.18
CA ASN A 229 -16.76 -11.79 0.75
C ASN A 229 -17.64 -10.94 -0.20
N ASN A 230 -18.86 -10.60 0.19
CA ASN A 230 -19.77 -9.77 -0.63
C ASN A 230 -19.50 -8.26 -0.51
N LYS A 231 -18.72 -7.82 0.48
CA LYS A 231 -18.38 -6.39 0.68
C LYS A 231 -17.15 -5.97 -0.12
N TYR A 232 -16.29 -6.90 -0.50
CA TYR A 232 -14.99 -6.60 -1.10
C TYR A 232 -14.82 -7.24 -2.49
N PRO A 233 -14.04 -6.62 -3.39
CA PRO A 233 -13.68 -7.24 -4.66
C PRO A 233 -12.95 -8.57 -4.44
N LYS A 234 -13.17 -9.55 -5.31
CA LYS A 234 -12.49 -10.85 -5.26
C LYS A 234 -11.04 -10.73 -5.72
N CYS A 235 -10.16 -11.50 -5.08
CA CYS A 235 -8.81 -11.77 -5.57
C CYS A 235 -8.67 -13.25 -5.94
N ASP A 236 -8.95 -13.56 -7.20
CA ASP A 236 -8.98 -14.94 -7.71
C ASP A 236 -7.58 -15.50 -8.06
N GLU A 237 -6.57 -14.65 -8.18
CA GLU A 237 -5.21 -15.02 -8.61
C GLU A 237 -4.12 -14.25 -7.84
N ASP A 238 -2.98 -14.89 -7.62
CA ASP A 238 -1.82 -14.20 -7.05
C ASP A 238 -1.28 -13.22 -8.08
N TYR A 239 -0.65 -12.14 -7.61
CA TYR A 239 0.02 -11.23 -8.53
C TYR A 239 1.09 -11.99 -9.32
N ASP A 240 0.97 -11.96 -10.64
CA ASP A 240 1.99 -12.50 -11.52
C ASP A 240 3.23 -11.60 -11.44
N PHE A 241 4.12 -11.92 -10.50
CA PHE A 241 5.43 -11.30 -10.38
C PHE A 241 6.27 -11.42 -11.67
N GLY A 242 5.81 -12.19 -12.66
CA GLY A 242 6.40 -12.37 -13.98
C GLY A 242 5.73 -11.63 -15.14
N ASN A 243 4.71 -10.76 -14.93
CA ASN A 243 4.01 -10.14 -16.07
C ASN A 243 3.48 -8.71 -15.81
N SER A 244 4.40 -7.76 -15.71
CA SER A 244 4.14 -6.34 -16.01
C SER A 244 4.41 -6.10 -17.49
N ASN A 245 3.39 -6.30 -18.33
CA ASN A 245 3.39 -5.86 -19.73
C ASN A 245 2.13 -5.02 -19.97
N ASN A 246 2.21 -3.73 -19.66
CA ASN A 246 1.44 -2.71 -20.38
C ASN A 246 2.44 -1.69 -20.93
N GLY A 247 2.60 -1.76 -22.25
CA GLY A 247 3.79 -1.30 -22.95
C GLY A 247 3.97 0.22 -22.97
N ILE A 248 5.11 0.67 -22.45
CA ILE A 248 6.15 1.37 -23.20
C ILE A 248 7.48 0.80 -22.68
N GLY A 249 8.32 0.31 -23.57
CA GLY A 249 9.43 -0.58 -23.23
C GLY A 249 10.44 -0.03 -22.22
N GLN A 250 10.60 -0.74 -21.11
CA GLN A 250 11.91 -1.08 -20.57
C GLN A 250 11.85 -2.50 -19.98
N SER A 251 12.64 -3.39 -20.60
CA SER A 251 12.76 -4.81 -20.29
C SER A 251 13.47 -5.03 -18.96
N THR A 252 12.74 -5.34 -17.88
CA THR A 252 13.31 -6.06 -16.73
C THR A 252 13.17 -7.55 -16.97
N ILE A 253 14.30 -8.18 -17.28
CA ILE A 253 14.38 -9.60 -17.65
C ILE A 253 14.12 -10.44 -16.39
N GLY A 254 12.88 -10.88 -16.21
CA GLY A 254 12.54 -11.96 -15.28
C GLY A 254 13.08 -13.27 -15.86
N TYR A 255 14.35 -13.57 -15.61
CA TYR A 255 14.95 -14.81 -16.07
C TYR A 255 14.23 -16.00 -15.43
N LYS A 256 13.67 -16.93 -16.21
CA LYS A 256 13.20 -18.20 -15.68
C LYS A 256 14.39 -18.98 -15.13
N SER A 257 14.21 -19.71 -14.01
CA SER A 257 15.25 -20.61 -13.49
C SER A 257 15.79 -21.46 -14.63
N ASN A 258 17.10 -21.42 -14.85
CA ASN A 258 17.74 -22.20 -15.91
C ASN A 258 18.19 -23.58 -15.41
N VAL A 259 18.05 -23.83 -14.11
CA VAL A 259 18.39 -25.08 -13.45
C VAL A 259 17.33 -25.46 -12.42
N ASP A 260 16.93 -26.73 -12.45
CA ASP A 260 16.07 -27.33 -11.42
C ASP A 260 16.93 -28.02 -10.37
N GLY A 261 16.67 -27.76 -9.10
CA GLY A 261 17.43 -28.35 -8.00
C GLY A 261 16.96 -27.84 -6.65
N ASN A 262 17.79 -28.09 -5.63
CA ASN A 262 17.57 -27.58 -4.29
C ASN A 262 18.88 -26.99 -3.73
N TRP A 263 18.76 -25.96 -2.91
CA TRP A 263 19.87 -25.43 -2.14
C TRP A 263 20.34 -26.45 -1.09
N THR A 264 21.64 -26.49 -0.84
CA THR A 264 22.26 -27.38 0.15
C THR A 264 23.43 -26.66 0.82
N LEU A 265 23.46 -26.67 2.15
CA LEU A 265 24.55 -26.12 2.95
C LEU A 265 25.50 -27.26 3.38
N ASN A 266 26.78 -27.16 3.04
CA ASN A 266 27.79 -28.16 3.42
C ASN A 266 29.10 -27.48 3.82
N ASN A 267 29.63 -27.84 5.01
CA ASN A 267 30.84 -27.24 5.60
C ASN A 267 30.87 -25.71 5.54
N GLY A 268 29.72 -25.07 5.84
CA GLY A 268 29.57 -23.61 5.86
C GLY A 268 29.48 -22.95 4.49
N LYS A 269 29.38 -23.72 3.39
CA LYS A 269 29.24 -23.20 2.03
C LYS A 269 27.92 -23.63 1.40
N TRP A 270 27.30 -22.72 0.66
CA TRP A 270 26.06 -23.00 -0.07
C TRP A 270 26.36 -23.63 -1.44
N TYR A 271 25.54 -24.60 -1.83
CA TYR A 271 25.58 -25.28 -3.12
C TYR A 271 24.15 -25.36 -3.67
N PHE A 272 24.01 -25.46 -4.99
CA PHE A 272 22.73 -25.83 -5.61
C PHE A 272 22.82 -27.21 -6.24
N TYR A 273 22.16 -28.19 -5.63
CA TYR A 273 22.15 -29.58 -6.08
C TYR A 273 21.06 -29.77 -7.13
N LYS A 274 21.48 -29.91 -8.39
CA LYS A 274 20.56 -30.05 -9.52
C LYS A 274 19.87 -31.42 -9.51
N LYS A 275 18.67 -31.51 -10.09
CA LYS A 275 17.97 -32.80 -10.30
C LYS A 275 18.79 -33.81 -11.11
N THR A 276 19.72 -33.33 -11.93
CA THR A 276 20.70 -34.16 -12.67
C THR A 276 21.78 -34.77 -11.78
N ARG A 277 21.65 -34.68 -10.45
CA ARG A 277 22.56 -35.25 -9.44
C ARG A 277 23.98 -34.67 -9.48
N THR A 278 24.12 -33.43 -9.94
CA THR A 278 25.39 -32.68 -10.00
C THR A 278 25.19 -31.28 -9.41
N TYR A 279 26.27 -30.63 -8.96
CA TYR A 279 26.20 -29.24 -8.47
C TYR A 279 26.13 -28.23 -9.63
N ALA A 280 25.42 -27.12 -9.41
CA ALA A 280 25.49 -25.95 -10.27
C ALA A 280 26.92 -25.37 -10.28
N LYS A 281 27.32 -24.83 -11.42
CA LYS A 281 28.65 -24.22 -11.64
C LYS A 281 28.47 -22.99 -12.50
N SER A 282 29.33 -21.99 -12.32
CA SER A 282 29.26 -20.69 -12.99
C SER A 282 27.92 -19.98 -12.73
N TRP A 283 27.57 -19.03 -13.60
CA TRP A 283 26.33 -18.27 -13.52
C TRP A 283 25.11 -19.14 -13.76
N ASN A 284 24.16 -19.12 -12.81
CA ASN A 284 22.87 -19.78 -12.93
C ASN A 284 21.77 -18.84 -12.47
N ILE A 285 20.60 -18.95 -13.10
CA ILE A 285 19.39 -18.29 -12.67
C ILE A 285 18.61 -19.29 -11.82
N ILE A 286 18.35 -18.93 -10.57
CA ILE A 286 17.54 -19.71 -9.64
C ILE A 286 16.50 -18.76 -9.07
N ASP A 287 15.23 -19.13 -9.17
CA ASP A 287 14.08 -18.36 -8.68
C ASP A 287 14.10 -16.89 -9.13
N GLY A 288 14.46 -16.66 -10.40
CA GLY A 288 14.49 -15.34 -10.99
C GLY A 288 15.75 -14.51 -10.72
N LYS A 289 16.72 -15.04 -9.96
CA LYS A 289 17.93 -14.31 -9.56
C LYS A 289 19.18 -15.00 -10.07
N TRP A 290 20.20 -14.22 -10.42
CA TRP A 290 21.51 -14.75 -10.79
C TRP A 290 22.33 -15.09 -9.56
N TYR A 291 22.97 -16.25 -9.61
CA TYR A 291 23.92 -16.76 -8.62
C TYR A 291 25.16 -17.23 -9.35
N PHE A 292 26.34 -17.03 -8.75
CA PHE A 292 27.59 -17.56 -9.27
C PHE A 292 28.09 -18.70 -8.39
N PHE A 293 28.47 -19.79 -9.02
CA PHE A 293 29.07 -20.94 -8.35
C PHE A 293 30.48 -21.20 -8.87
N SER A 294 31.39 -21.55 -7.98
CA SER A 294 32.75 -21.94 -8.31
C SER A 294 32.79 -23.22 -9.15
N ASN A 295 33.98 -23.60 -9.64
CA ASN A 295 34.17 -24.90 -10.32
C ASN A 295 33.94 -26.11 -9.40
N ASN A 296 34.00 -25.93 -8.07
CA ASN A 296 33.69 -26.96 -7.08
C ASN A 296 32.19 -26.96 -6.69
N GLY A 297 31.44 -25.95 -7.15
CA GLY A 297 29.99 -25.86 -7.00
C GLY A 297 29.53 -25.08 -5.76
N ASP A 298 30.45 -24.55 -4.97
CA ASP A 298 30.13 -23.62 -3.89
C ASP A 298 29.75 -22.23 -4.43
N MET A 299 28.74 -21.63 -3.82
CA MET A 299 28.21 -20.31 -4.15
C MET A 299 29.21 -19.23 -3.73
N GLU A 300 29.56 -18.37 -4.66
CA GLU A 300 30.46 -17.25 -4.42
C GLU A 300 29.64 -15.98 -4.15
N THR A 301 30.22 -15.09 -3.34
CA THR A 301 29.63 -13.79 -2.99
C THR A 301 30.68 -12.68 -3.08
N GLY A 302 30.26 -11.42 -2.99
CA GLY A 302 31.11 -10.26 -3.20
C GLY A 302 31.33 -9.93 -4.68
N TRP A 303 32.42 -9.23 -4.98
CA TRP A 303 32.78 -8.84 -6.35
C TRP A 303 33.39 -10.02 -7.11
N ILE A 304 32.80 -10.33 -8.27
CA ILE A 304 33.14 -11.46 -9.14
C ILE A 304 33.58 -10.90 -10.50
N SER A 305 34.79 -11.26 -10.92
CA SER A 305 35.28 -10.95 -12.26
C SER A 305 34.95 -12.11 -13.20
N PHE A 306 34.17 -11.83 -14.24
CA PHE A 306 33.76 -12.82 -15.23
C PHE A 306 33.69 -12.21 -16.63
N GLY A 307 34.39 -12.81 -17.59
CA GLY A 307 34.37 -12.34 -18.98
C GLY A 307 34.89 -10.90 -19.17
N GLY A 308 35.84 -10.46 -18.33
CA GLY A 308 36.40 -9.10 -18.39
C GLY A 308 35.51 -8.00 -17.79
N LYS A 309 34.41 -8.36 -17.13
CA LYS A 309 33.51 -7.45 -16.40
C LYS A 309 33.43 -7.85 -14.92
N TRP A 310 33.04 -6.89 -14.09
CA TRP A 310 32.81 -7.11 -12.65
C TRP A 310 31.32 -7.15 -12.33
N TYR A 311 30.94 -8.05 -11.44
CA TYR A 311 29.57 -8.24 -10.96
C TYR A 311 29.60 -8.35 -9.44
N TYR A 312 28.54 -7.97 -8.75
CA TYR A 312 28.47 -8.11 -7.29
C TYR A 312 27.36 -9.08 -6.90
N CYS A 313 27.68 -10.06 -6.06
CA CYS A 313 26.69 -10.94 -5.42
C CYS A 313 26.62 -10.63 -3.92
N TYR A 314 25.42 -10.42 -3.37
CA TYR A 314 25.25 -10.04 -1.97
C TYR A 314 25.75 -11.14 -1.02
N PRO A 315 26.58 -10.84 0.00
CA PRO A 315 27.05 -11.83 0.97
C PRO A 315 25.93 -12.59 1.67
N ASP A 316 24.84 -11.90 2.04
CA ASP A 316 23.76 -12.49 2.82
C ASP A 316 22.86 -13.43 2.02
N SER A 317 22.68 -13.15 0.72
CA SER A 317 21.69 -13.86 -0.11
C SER A 317 22.28 -14.60 -1.31
N GLY A 318 23.52 -14.30 -1.71
CA GLY A 318 24.16 -14.82 -2.91
C GLY A 318 23.63 -14.26 -4.23
N ALA A 319 22.56 -13.48 -4.21
CA ALA A 319 21.95 -12.95 -5.43
C ALA A 319 22.80 -11.83 -6.04
N MET A 320 22.89 -11.80 -7.36
CA MET A 320 23.58 -10.74 -8.09
C MET A 320 22.81 -9.41 -8.01
N ALA A 321 23.54 -8.34 -7.72
CA ALA A 321 23.04 -6.97 -7.78
C ALA A 321 22.83 -6.54 -9.25
N VAL A 322 21.72 -5.85 -9.50
CA VAL A 322 21.37 -5.26 -10.81
C VAL A 322 20.76 -3.88 -10.59
N ASN A 323 21.01 -2.94 -11.51
CA ASN A 323 20.45 -1.58 -11.48
C ASN A 323 20.56 -0.88 -10.11
N THR A 324 21.72 -0.96 -9.47
CA THR A 324 21.93 -0.43 -8.12
C THR A 324 23.37 0.02 -7.90
N VAL A 325 23.65 0.62 -6.74
CA VAL A 325 24.98 1.07 -6.34
C VAL A 325 25.46 0.19 -5.19
N VAL A 326 26.60 -0.46 -5.35
CA VAL A 326 27.23 -1.29 -4.33
C VAL A 326 28.59 -0.70 -3.97
N ASN A 327 28.77 -0.33 -2.70
CA ASN A 327 30.03 0.23 -2.20
C ASN A 327 30.53 1.45 -3.02
N GLY A 328 29.61 2.27 -3.52
CA GLY A 328 29.91 3.43 -4.37
C GLY A 328 30.10 3.12 -5.86
N TYR A 329 29.97 1.86 -6.28
CA TYR A 329 30.09 1.42 -7.67
C TYR A 329 28.73 1.07 -8.27
N THR A 330 28.39 1.69 -9.40
CA THR A 330 27.12 1.45 -10.09
C THR A 330 27.18 0.16 -10.91
N VAL A 331 26.20 -0.72 -10.74
CA VAL A 331 25.97 -1.88 -11.61
C VAL A 331 24.72 -1.68 -12.46
N ASP A 332 24.82 -1.97 -13.76
CA ASP A 332 23.71 -1.79 -14.72
C ASP A 332 22.69 -2.95 -14.67
N GLY A 333 21.74 -2.95 -15.61
CA GLY A 333 20.68 -3.97 -15.70
C GLY A 333 21.16 -5.36 -16.09
N SER A 334 22.40 -5.49 -16.57
CA SER A 334 23.07 -6.78 -16.74
C SER A 334 23.82 -7.24 -15.48
N GLY A 335 23.85 -6.40 -14.43
CA GLY A 335 24.64 -6.59 -13.22
C GLY A 335 26.11 -6.24 -13.37
N ALA A 336 26.51 -5.77 -14.55
CA ALA A 336 27.89 -5.39 -14.82
C ALA A 336 28.18 -4.03 -14.18
N TRP A 337 29.31 -3.95 -13.48
CA TRP A 337 29.86 -2.69 -13.02
C TRP A 337 30.16 -1.76 -14.20
N VAL A 338 29.72 -0.51 -14.05
CA VAL A 338 29.96 0.58 -14.98
C VAL A 338 30.90 1.58 -14.29
N ALA A 339 32.05 1.80 -14.92
CA ALA A 339 33.12 2.67 -14.41
C ALA A 339 32.83 4.16 -14.61
#